data_AF-A0A6B2CUD5-F1
#
_entry.id   AF-A0A6B2CUD5-F1
#
_cell.length_a   1.000
_cell.length_b   1.000
_cell.length_c   1.000
_cell.angle_alpha   90.00
_cell.angle_beta   90.00
_cell.angle_gamma   90.00
#
_symmetry.space_group_name_H-M   'P 1'
#
loop_
_entity.id
_entity.type
_entity.pdbx_description
1 polymer ?
#
loop_
_entity_poly.entity_id
_entity_poly.type
_entity_poly.pdbx_seq_one_letter_code
_entity_poly.pdbx_strand_id
1 'polypeptide(L)'
;MVLLFRRLYERRAEKAAAWERVVIVGPPCAGKTTFIKQFLEPRGVEAAEETVGLAPETEEARGEGLRERALRLLRGLAGRGYVPRDRVERELAGIRGAELLKDFDELPRSFVEHLRERYGGYALYLFHIPPDVEEEREAVEKVLEVAKRVGVEFRWLGLRYVPPGVVAMLREGGEGYVEEQLRLYRRILEELDAAGGRLAKLWELVRSVAEKAGESLLERFAEAVAELAKDLLPLLHIPGAVAAGAVLGVASFLLADGRGWGDWIRLLADWSRLDGRLKDLAAAHVALGLGLDRGRVREVLDGLAAAGGRLKALESEFGRLLDEVKRMALKAMALEHGVAVHFLPDVEGRGLYINFYVKGRPYLESREPSGPAAVPLVEGGRFGELAAEALRRLEEEGAVVLVGPKGVGKSTLAAYVVWKALRGGRAYGVVKVAGGVGTEAVLRALAEEAGAELIALYDPSPPEAYYDPDYVKLTKAQQVGEALKELGALAAAERRVKILVVLPGDLYNAVMEKADEPASELLEKRLEVDLRDVRFLADVVHEYSKCGGMPAGVAERLAEKIAEFDGGYTLA
;
A
#
# COMPACT_ATOMS: atom_id res chain seq x y z
N MET A 1 -34.51 -4.93 -33.32
CA MET A 1 -33.88 -3.82 -32.58
C MET A 1 -33.77 -2.65 -33.52
N VAL A 2 -34.31 -1.47 -33.18
CA VAL A 2 -34.18 -0.28 -34.04
C VAL A 2 -32.73 0.21 -33.95
N LEU A 3 -32.06 0.33 -35.09
CA LEU A 3 -30.68 0.80 -35.15
C LEU A 3 -30.64 2.32 -34.94
N LEU A 4 -30.08 2.74 -33.80
CA LEU A 4 -29.85 4.16 -33.50
C LEU A 4 -28.77 4.74 -34.40
N PHE A 5 -28.86 6.04 -34.71
CA PHE A 5 -27.84 6.80 -35.45
C PHE A 5 -27.53 6.25 -36.85
N ARG A 6 -28.51 5.61 -37.50
CA ARG A 6 -28.30 4.94 -38.79
C ARG A 6 -27.81 5.93 -39.86
N ARG A 7 -28.42 7.12 -39.97
CA ARG A 7 -28.03 8.10 -41.01
C ARG A 7 -26.62 8.64 -40.76
N LEU A 8 -26.27 8.88 -39.50
CA LEU A 8 -24.91 9.24 -39.10
C LEU A 8 -23.91 8.16 -39.51
N TYR A 9 -24.25 6.89 -39.28
CA TYR A 9 -23.38 5.76 -39.61
C TYR A 9 -23.21 5.63 -41.13
N GLU A 10 -24.28 5.75 -41.92
CA GLU A 10 -24.21 5.75 -43.39
C GLU A 10 -23.30 6.86 -43.92
N ARG A 11 -23.52 8.11 -43.47
CA ARG A 11 -22.72 9.27 -43.88
C ARG A 11 -21.24 9.14 -43.51
N ARG A 12 -20.95 8.59 -42.34
CA ARG A 12 -19.56 8.38 -41.90
C ARG A 12 -18.89 7.23 -42.63
N ALA A 13 -19.65 6.19 -42.98
CA ALA A 13 -19.14 5.06 -43.74
C ALA A 13 -18.76 5.47 -45.16
N GLU A 14 -19.52 6.36 -45.80
CA GLU A 14 -19.14 6.95 -47.10
C GLU A 14 -17.79 7.66 -47.03
N LYS A 15 -17.52 8.41 -45.96
CA LYS A 15 -16.25 9.10 -45.76
C LYS A 15 -15.10 8.13 -45.49
N ALA A 16 -15.32 7.14 -44.64
CA ALA A 16 -14.28 6.18 -44.27
C ALA A 16 -13.99 5.16 -45.40
N ALA A 17 -14.96 4.89 -46.28
CA ALA A 17 -14.78 4.05 -47.47
C ALA A 17 -13.99 4.73 -48.59
N ALA A 18 -13.59 6.00 -48.43
CA ALA A 18 -12.64 6.65 -49.32
C ALA A 18 -11.22 6.04 -49.22
N TRP A 19 -10.98 5.17 -48.23
CA TRP A 19 -9.72 4.47 -48.02
C TRP A 19 -9.92 2.97 -48.17
N GLU A 20 -8.94 2.30 -48.78
CA GLU A 20 -8.95 0.83 -48.94
C GLU A 20 -8.74 0.10 -47.60
N ARG A 21 -7.93 0.70 -46.71
CA ARG A 21 -7.60 0.18 -45.37
C ARG A 21 -7.77 1.27 -44.32
N VAL A 22 -8.61 1.01 -43.33
CA VAL A 22 -8.92 1.98 -42.28
C VAL A 22 -8.86 1.36 -40.89
N VAL A 23 -8.27 2.06 -39.93
CA VAL A 23 -8.40 1.76 -38.50
C VAL A 23 -9.41 2.73 -37.89
N ILE A 24 -10.51 2.18 -37.39
CA ILE A 24 -11.55 2.93 -36.70
C ILE A 24 -11.16 3.04 -35.23
N VAL A 25 -10.82 4.25 -34.84
CA VAL A 25 -10.31 4.57 -33.51
C VAL A 25 -11.36 5.38 -32.78
N GLY A 26 -11.55 5.15 -31.48
CA GLY A 26 -12.46 5.97 -30.70
C GLY A 26 -12.65 5.48 -29.27
N PRO A 27 -13.45 6.20 -28.47
CA PRO A 27 -13.66 5.87 -27.07
C PRO A 27 -14.39 4.51 -26.90
N PRO A 28 -14.32 3.92 -25.70
CA PRO A 28 -15.02 2.67 -25.41
C PRO A 28 -16.52 2.82 -25.62
N CYS A 29 -17.15 1.75 -26.10
CA CYS A 29 -18.61 1.67 -26.28
C CYS A 29 -19.20 2.73 -27.22
N ALA A 30 -18.40 3.34 -28.11
CA ALA A 30 -18.85 4.40 -29.02
C ALA A 30 -19.72 3.91 -30.21
N GLY A 31 -19.92 2.60 -30.37
CA GLY A 31 -20.64 1.99 -31.51
C GLY A 31 -19.74 1.60 -32.69
N LYS A 32 -18.42 1.59 -32.50
CA LYS A 32 -17.43 1.26 -33.55
C LYS A 32 -17.67 -0.12 -34.18
N THR A 33 -17.86 -1.16 -33.38
CA THR A 33 -18.13 -2.52 -33.89
C THR A 33 -19.35 -2.59 -34.78
N THR A 34 -20.44 -1.91 -34.41
CA THR A 34 -21.66 -1.83 -35.22
C THR A 34 -21.40 -1.07 -36.52
N PHE A 35 -20.69 0.06 -36.44
CA PHE A 35 -20.29 0.85 -37.60
C PHE A 35 -19.46 0.04 -38.60
N ILE A 36 -18.45 -0.69 -38.12
CA ILE A 36 -17.59 -1.54 -38.95
C ILE A 36 -18.40 -2.64 -39.62
N LYS A 37 -19.04 -3.51 -38.83
CA LYS A 37 -19.71 -4.72 -39.34
C LYS A 37 -20.90 -4.44 -40.24
N GLN A 38 -21.68 -3.39 -39.93
CA GLN A 38 -22.92 -3.14 -40.66
C GLN A 38 -22.78 -2.11 -41.78
N PHE A 39 -21.75 -1.25 -41.76
CA PHE A 39 -21.62 -0.16 -42.72
C PHE A 39 -20.30 -0.15 -43.49
N LEU A 40 -19.17 -0.57 -42.90
CA LEU A 40 -17.89 -0.57 -43.62
C LEU A 40 -17.59 -1.89 -44.32
N GLU A 41 -17.73 -3.03 -43.64
CA GLU A 41 -17.48 -4.35 -44.23
C GLU A 41 -18.32 -4.59 -45.50
N PRO A 42 -19.63 -4.25 -45.56
CA PRO A 42 -20.41 -4.40 -46.80
C PRO A 42 -19.93 -3.54 -47.97
N ARG A 43 -19.08 -2.54 -47.71
CA ARG A 43 -18.47 -1.68 -48.74
C ARG A 43 -17.10 -2.19 -49.20
N GLY A 44 -16.66 -3.35 -48.71
CA GLY A 44 -15.39 -3.97 -49.11
C GLY A 44 -14.14 -3.31 -48.53
N VAL A 45 -14.29 -2.50 -47.49
CA VAL A 45 -13.18 -1.81 -46.81
C VAL A 45 -12.55 -2.74 -45.79
N GLU A 46 -11.22 -2.88 -45.81
CA GLU A 46 -10.49 -3.59 -44.76
C GLU A 46 -10.42 -2.69 -43.51
N ALA A 47 -11.19 -3.05 -42.47
CA ALA A 47 -11.37 -2.23 -41.29
C ALA A 47 -10.86 -2.93 -40.02
N ALA A 48 -10.05 -2.22 -39.22
CA ALA A 48 -9.66 -2.62 -37.87
C ALA A 48 -10.38 -1.76 -36.82
N GLU A 49 -10.63 -2.30 -35.63
CA GLU A 49 -11.22 -1.56 -34.50
C GLU A 49 -10.18 -1.36 -33.41
N GLU A 50 -9.98 -0.11 -32.98
CA GLU A 50 -9.13 0.19 -31.83
C GLU A 50 -9.86 1.09 -30.84
N THR A 51 -9.71 0.77 -29.55
CA THR A 51 -10.21 1.62 -28.46
C THR A 51 -9.08 2.42 -27.86
N VAL A 52 -9.24 3.73 -27.87
CA VAL A 52 -8.17 4.67 -27.52
C VAL A 52 -7.65 4.41 -26.11
N GLY A 53 -6.34 4.17 -25.99
CA GLY A 53 -5.65 4.01 -24.71
C GLY A 53 -5.77 2.63 -24.07
N LEU A 54 -6.52 1.70 -24.65
CA LEU A 54 -6.54 0.31 -24.18
C LEU A 54 -5.47 -0.51 -24.89
N ALA A 55 -4.81 -1.39 -24.14
CA ALA A 55 -3.91 -2.37 -24.72
C ALA A 55 -4.72 -3.36 -25.57
N PRO A 56 -4.19 -3.83 -26.72
CA PRO A 56 -4.79 -4.95 -27.43
C PRO A 56 -4.82 -6.18 -26.52
N GLU A 57 -5.68 -7.17 -26.83
CA GLU A 57 -5.64 -8.49 -26.20
C GLU A 57 -4.22 -9.06 -26.37
N THR A 58 -3.40 -8.97 -25.32
CA THR A 58 -2.11 -9.64 -25.31
C THR A 58 -2.38 -11.13 -25.15
N GLU A 59 -1.94 -11.95 -26.12
CA GLU A 59 -1.83 -13.38 -25.89
C GLU A 59 -0.99 -13.57 -24.63
N GLU A 60 -1.59 -14.11 -23.57
CA GLU A 60 -0.81 -14.56 -22.42
C GLU A 60 0.22 -15.54 -22.94
N ALA A 61 1.50 -15.27 -22.68
CA ALA A 61 2.55 -16.20 -22.99
C ALA A 61 2.25 -17.52 -22.27
N ARG A 62 1.87 -18.52 -23.07
CA ARG A 62 1.58 -19.87 -22.59
C ARG A 62 2.86 -20.39 -21.94
N GLY A 63 2.81 -20.58 -20.62
CA GLY A 63 3.94 -21.11 -19.83
C GLY A 63 4.53 -20.17 -18.78
N GLU A 64 4.17 -18.88 -18.76
CA GLU A 64 4.62 -17.96 -17.70
C GLU A 64 4.01 -18.30 -16.33
N GLY A 65 4.85 -18.31 -15.29
CA GLY A 65 4.43 -18.51 -13.90
C GLY A 65 3.68 -17.31 -13.32
N LEU A 66 2.93 -17.51 -12.23
CA LEU A 66 2.10 -16.45 -11.60
C LEU A 66 2.91 -15.23 -11.16
N ARG A 67 4.10 -15.48 -10.61
CA ARG A 67 5.05 -14.44 -10.18
C ARG A 67 5.53 -13.58 -11.36
N GLU A 68 5.88 -14.20 -12.48
CA GLU A 68 6.35 -13.49 -13.68
C GLU A 68 5.23 -12.62 -14.27
N ARG A 69 4.00 -13.15 -14.30
CA ARG A 69 2.81 -12.42 -14.72
C ARG A 69 2.55 -11.21 -13.81
N ALA A 70 2.63 -11.39 -12.50
CA ALA A 70 2.49 -10.29 -11.54
C ALA A 70 3.59 -9.23 -11.75
N LEU A 71 4.85 -9.65 -11.89
CA LEU A 71 5.97 -8.73 -12.12
C LEU A 71 5.80 -7.92 -13.41
N ARG A 72 5.37 -8.55 -14.52
CA ARG A 72 5.10 -7.85 -15.78
C ARG A 72 4.01 -6.79 -15.61
N LEU A 73 2.91 -7.14 -14.94
CA LEU A 73 1.83 -6.20 -14.67
C LEU A 73 2.29 -5.01 -13.82
N LEU A 74 3.07 -5.27 -12.77
CA LEU A 74 3.59 -4.25 -11.87
C LEU A 74 4.58 -3.31 -12.57
N ARG A 75 5.46 -3.83 -13.42
CA ARG A 75 6.33 -3.02 -14.29
C ARG A 75 5.53 -2.16 -15.26
N GLY A 76 4.49 -2.73 -15.86
CA GLY A 76 3.57 -2.00 -16.75
C GLY A 76 2.78 -0.89 -16.04
N LEU A 77 2.54 -1.02 -14.73
CA LEU A 77 2.01 0.05 -13.91
C LEU A 77 3.07 1.15 -13.69
N ALA A 78 4.27 0.79 -13.22
CA ALA A 78 5.33 1.76 -12.92
C ALA A 78 5.82 2.58 -14.13
N GLY A 79 5.84 2.00 -15.33
CA GLY A 79 6.46 2.59 -16.53
C GLY A 79 5.55 3.42 -17.44
N ARG A 80 4.34 3.81 -17.03
CA ARG A 80 3.42 4.50 -17.95
C ARG A 80 3.78 5.96 -18.19
N GLY A 81 4.01 6.28 -19.47
CA GLY A 81 4.08 7.65 -19.96
C GLY A 81 2.88 8.00 -20.84
N TYR A 82 2.54 9.28 -20.89
CA TYR A 82 1.54 9.83 -21.80
C TYR A 82 2.19 10.68 -22.89
N VAL A 83 1.55 10.74 -24.04
CA VAL A 83 1.89 11.58 -25.19
C VAL A 83 0.85 12.70 -25.25
N PRO A 84 1.23 13.96 -25.00
CA PRO A 84 0.31 15.09 -25.12
C PRO A 84 -0.20 15.23 -26.56
N ARG A 85 -1.43 15.73 -26.72
CA ARG A 85 -2.09 15.90 -28.04
C ARG A 85 -1.21 16.58 -29.10
N ASP A 86 -0.38 17.53 -28.69
CA ASP A 86 0.49 18.33 -29.57
C ASP A 86 1.64 17.50 -30.19
N ARG A 87 1.94 16.34 -29.59
CA ARG A 87 3.00 15.42 -30.05
C ARG A 87 2.46 14.20 -30.81
N VAL A 88 1.18 13.85 -30.66
CA VAL A 88 0.60 12.62 -31.23
C VAL A 88 0.78 12.55 -32.75
N GLU A 89 0.48 13.64 -33.47
CA GLU A 89 0.65 13.69 -34.94
C GLU A 89 2.10 13.48 -35.37
N ARG A 90 3.06 14.04 -34.61
CA ARG A 90 4.49 13.87 -34.90
C ARG A 90 4.94 12.44 -34.62
N GLU A 91 4.48 11.83 -33.52
CA GLU A 91 4.86 10.46 -33.15
C GLU A 91 4.23 9.40 -34.08
N LEU A 92 3.08 9.71 -34.70
CA LEU A 92 2.39 8.87 -35.71
C LEU A 92 2.63 9.34 -37.15
N ALA A 93 3.73 10.05 -37.41
CA ALA A 93 4.08 10.51 -38.74
C ALA A 93 4.12 9.33 -39.73
N GLY A 94 3.27 9.39 -40.77
CA GLY A 94 3.10 8.31 -41.75
C GLY A 94 1.74 7.60 -41.69
N ILE A 95 0.92 7.85 -40.66
CA ILE A 95 -0.47 7.39 -40.60
C ILE A 95 -1.40 8.54 -41.01
N ARG A 96 -2.13 8.36 -42.11
CA ARG A 96 -3.10 9.38 -42.58
C ARG A 96 -4.26 9.48 -41.59
N GLY A 97 -4.68 10.68 -41.19
CA GLY A 97 -5.77 10.86 -40.22
C GLY A 97 -5.32 10.86 -38.75
N ALA A 98 -4.02 10.73 -38.46
CA ALA A 98 -3.50 10.78 -37.09
C ALA A 98 -3.76 12.12 -36.39
N GLU A 99 -3.93 13.21 -37.15
CA GLU A 99 -4.31 14.53 -36.64
C GLU A 99 -5.66 14.53 -35.91
N LEU A 100 -6.55 13.59 -36.25
CA LEU A 100 -7.85 13.44 -35.59
C LEU A 100 -7.71 13.01 -34.12
N LEU A 101 -6.58 12.41 -33.73
CA LEU A 101 -6.33 12.02 -32.34
C LEU A 101 -6.02 13.21 -31.43
N LYS A 102 -5.86 14.43 -31.97
CA LYS A 102 -5.69 15.66 -31.19
C LYS A 102 -6.94 16.06 -30.40
N ASP A 103 -8.07 15.44 -30.72
CA ASP A 103 -9.33 15.59 -29.99
C ASP A 103 -9.27 14.98 -28.57
N PHE A 104 -8.26 14.14 -28.29
CA PHE A 104 -7.92 13.67 -26.94
C PHE A 104 -6.87 14.59 -26.31
N ASP A 105 -6.92 14.79 -24.99
CA ASP A 105 -5.96 15.64 -24.26
C ASP A 105 -4.56 15.00 -24.22
N GLU A 106 -4.51 13.70 -23.95
CA GLU A 106 -3.30 12.89 -23.92
C GLU A 106 -3.60 11.42 -24.22
N LEU A 107 -2.59 10.69 -24.70
CA LEU A 107 -2.70 9.27 -25.04
C LEU A 107 -1.62 8.45 -24.33
N PRO A 108 -1.90 7.23 -23.85
CA PRO A 108 -0.86 6.35 -23.36
C PRO A 108 0.21 6.11 -24.43
N ARG A 109 1.50 6.25 -24.07
CA ARG A 109 2.63 6.06 -25.00
C ARG A 109 2.60 4.68 -25.66
N SER A 110 2.28 3.64 -24.90
CA SER A 110 2.13 2.26 -25.41
C SER A 110 1.06 2.15 -26.50
N PHE A 111 -0.02 2.91 -26.41
CA PHE A 111 -1.07 2.93 -27.44
C PHE A 111 -0.59 3.64 -28.71
N VAL A 112 0.13 4.76 -28.57
CA VAL A 112 0.74 5.47 -29.71
C VAL A 112 1.77 4.58 -30.42
N GLU A 113 2.62 3.90 -29.67
CA GLU A 113 3.60 2.95 -30.22
C GLU A 113 2.91 1.79 -30.94
N HIS A 114 1.85 1.21 -30.35
CA HIS A 114 1.05 0.16 -30.98
C HIS A 114 0.47 0.60 -32.32
N LEU A 115 -0.12 1.81 -32.39
CA LEU A 115 -0.67 2.32 -33.63
C LEU A 115 0.42 2.48 -34.71
N ARG A 116 1.58 3.01 -34.33
CA ARG A 116 2.72 3.21 -35.23
C ARG A 116 3.25 1.90 -35.80
N GLU A 117 3.39 0.88 -34.96
CA GLU A 117 3.95 -0.42 -35.33
C GLU A 117 3.00 -1.25 -36.19
N ARG A 118 1.71 -1.26 -35.84
CA ARG A 118 0.73 -2.16 -36.46
C ARG A 118 0.03 -1.58 -37.68
N TYR A 119 -0.21 -0.27 -37.68
CA TYR A 119 -1.07 0.38 -38.67
C TYR A 119 -0.30 1.32 -39.60
N GLY A 120 1.01 1.10 -39.78
CA GLY A 120 1.79 1.74 -40.82
C GLY A 120 1.16 1.51 -42.21
N GLY A 121 0.72 2.60 -42.85
CA GLY A 121 0.05 2.56 -44.17
C GLY A 121 -1.49 2.50 -44.14
N TYR A 122 -2.12 2.37 -42.96
CA TYR A 122 -3.57 2.51 -42.81
C TYR A 122 -3.97 3.98 -42.74
N ALA A 123 -5.22 4.28 -43.07
CA ALA A 123 -5.85 5.54 -42.69
C ALA A 123 -6.51 5.38 -41.31
N LEU A 124 -6.42 6.40 -40.47
CA LEU A 124 -7.07 6.46 -39.17
C LEU A 124 -8.37 7.25 -39.28
N TYR A 125 -9.45 6.70 -38.73
CA TYR A 125 -10.73 7.38 -38.64
C TYR A 125 -11.21 7.45 -37.19
N LEU A 126 -11.32 8.66 -36.66
CA LEU A 126 -11.91 8.87 -35.33
C LEU A 126 -13.43 8.72 -35.39
N PHE A 127 -13.96 7.77 -34.62
CA PHE A 127 -15.38 7.50 -34.52
C PHE A 127 -15.89 7.66 -33.09
N HIS A 128 -16.75 8.65 -32.89
CA HIS A 128 -17.55 8.84 -31.67
C HIS A 128 -18.85 9.58 -31.98
N ILE A 129 -19.92 9.36 -31.21
CA ILE A 129 -21.14 10.16 -31.34
C ILE A 129 -20.96 11.42 -30.50
N PRO A 130 -20.99 12.63 -31.10
CA PRO A 130 -20.78 13.85 -30.35
C PRO A 130 -22.05 14.25 -29.58
N PRO A 131 -21.93 15.03 -28.49
CA PRO A 131 -23.08 15.46 -27.68
C PRO A 131 -24.14 16.29 -28.43
N ASP A 132 -23.75 16.99 -29.50
CA ASP A 132 -24.57 17.87 -30.34
C ASP A 132 -25.08 17.20 -31.63
N VAL A 133 -25.17 15.87 -31.64
CA VAL A 133 -25.69 15.11 -32.80
C VAL A 133 -27.18 15.43 -33.06
N GLU A 134 -27.52 15.74 -34.31
CA GLU A 134 -28.90 16.04 -34.71
C GLU A 134 -29.80 14.79 -34.78
N GLU A 135 -29.24 13.63 -35.16
CA GLU A 135 -29.98 12.38 -35.16
C GLU A 135 -30.15 11.87 -33.73
N GLU A 136 -31.38 11.50 -33.35
CA GLU A 136 -31.72 11.11 -31.98
C GLU A 136 -31.50 12.21 -30.93
N ARG A 137 -31.50 13.48 -31.36
CA ARG A 137 -31.23 14.64 -30.50
C ARG A 137 -32.01 14.65 -29.19
N GLU A 138 -33.33 14.45 -29.22
CA GLU A 138 -34.15 14.43 -28.00
C GLU A 138 -33.71 13.36 -27.00
N ALA A 139 -33.37 12.15 -27.48
CA ALA A 139 -32.91 11.07 -26.63
C ALA A 139 -31.50 11.34 -26.08
N VAL A 140 -30.62 11.94 -26.90
CA VAL A 140 -29.27 12.33 -26.49
C VAL A 140 -29.30 13.43 -25.44
N GLU A 141 -30.04 14.52 -25.68
CA GLU A 141 -30.22 15.62 -24.73
C GLU A 141 -30.74 15.09 -23.40
N LYS A 142 -31.74 14.20 -23.45
CA LYS A 142 -32.32 13.58 -22.25
C LYS A 142 -31.32 12.70 -21.48
N VAL A 143 -30.51 11.89 -22.17
CA VAL A 143 -29.43 11.12 -21.53
C VAL A 143 -28.42 12.04 -20.84
N LEU A 144 -28.02 13.13 -21.52
CA LEU A 144 -27.06 14.09 -20.98
C LEU A 144 -27.62 14.86 -19.78
N GLU A 145 -28.91 15.20 -19.78
CA GLU A 145 -29.59 15.79 -18.62
C GLU A 145 -29.60 14.85 -17.41
N VAL A 146 -29.93 13.57 -17.62
CA VAL A 146 -29.88 12.54 -16.57
C VAL A 146 -28.46 12.41 -16.04
N ALA A 147 -27.47 12.27 -16.92
CA ALA A 147 -26.07 12.14 -16.54
C ALA A 147 -25.61 13.36 -15.72
N LYS A 148 -25.95 14.57 -16.15
CA LYS A 148 -25.63 15.81 -15.43
C LYS A 148 -26.25 15.86 -14.03
N ARG A 149 -27.52 15.45 -13.87
CA ARG A 149 -28.17 15.37 -12.53
C ARG A 149 -27.47 14.38 -11.61
N VAL A 150 -27.01 13.25 -12.15
CA VAL A 150 -26.27 12.23 -11.40
C VAL A 150 -24.81 12.64 -11.16
N GLY A 151 -24.29 13.63 -11.89
CA GLY A 151 -22.89 14.04 -11.84
C GLY A 151 -21.96 13.11 -12.64
N VAL A 152 -22.48 12.46 -13.69
CA VAL A 152 -21.70 11.68 -14.66
C VAL A 152 -21.47 12.54 -15.89
N GLU A 153 -20.22 12.53 -16.37
CA GLU A 153 -19.87 13.08 -17.68
C GLU A 153 -19.25 11.97 -18.54
N PHE A 154 -19.79 11.75 -19.74
CA PHE A 154 -19.22 10.81 -20.70
C PHE A 154 -18.03 11.45 -21.40
N ARG A 155 -16.86 11.27 -20.79
CA ARG A 155 -15.60 11.79 -21.28
C ARG A 155 -14.55 10.68 -21.24
N TRP A 156 -13.75 10.59 -22.30
CA TRP A 156 -12.65 9.63 -22.41
C TRP A 156 -11.39 10.34 -22.86
N LEU A 157 -10.37 10.40 -22.00
CA LEU A 157 -9.09 11.08 -22.28
C LEU A 157 -9.30 12.50 -22.86
N GLY A 158 -10.20 13.28 -22.23
CA GLY A 158 -10.54 14.64 -22.67
C GLY A 158 -11.71 14.73 -23.67
N LEU A 159 -11.93 13.69 -24.48
CA LEU A 159 -12.96 13.70 -25.53
C LEU A 159 -14.37 13.44 -24.96
N ARG A 160 -15.29 14.38 -25.15
CA ARG A 160 -16.71 14.21 -24.82
C ARG A 160 -17.44 13.44 -25.92
N TYR A 161 -18.24 12.46 -25.53
CA TYR A 161 -19.01 11.65 -26.48
C TYR A 161 -20.27 11.06 -25.83
N VAL A 162 -21.14 10.48 -26.63
CA VAL A 162 -22.37 9.83 -26.17
C VAL A 162 -22.29 8.34 -26.51
N PRO A 163 -22.25 7.43 -25.52
CA PRO A 163 -22.30 6.01 -25.80
C PRO A 163 -23.70 5.64 -26.34
N PRO A 164 -23.83 5.13 -27.59
CA PRO A 164 -25.12 4.76 -28.17
C PRO A 164 -25.85 3.68 -27.36
N GLY A 165 -25.10 2.83 -26.64
CA GLY A 165 -25.68 1.85 -25.72
C GLY A 165 -26.50 2.49 -24.60
N VAL A 166 -26.07 3.64 -24.06
CA VAL A 166 -26.80 4.37 -23.01
C VAL A 166 -28.06 5.04 -23.57
N VAL A 167 -28.00 5.54 -24.80
CA VAL A 167 -29.18 6.04 -25.52
C VAL A 167 -30.20 4.92 -25.77
N ALA A 168 -29.72 3.71 -26.09
CA ALA A 168 -30.57 2.53 -26.18
C ALA A 168 -31.19 2.15 -24.82
N MET A 169 -30.44 2.24 -23.71
CA MET A 169 -30.98 2.01 -22.36
C MET A 169 -32.15 2.94 -22.03
N LEU A 170 -32.08 4.21 -22.46
CA LEU A 170 -33.19 5.16 -22.27
C LEU A 170 -34.47 4.70 -22.98
N ARG A 171 -34.35 4.15 -24.19
CA ARG A 171 -35.50 3.64 -24.95
C ARG A 171 -36.07 2.35 -24.38
N GLU A 172 -35.22 1.50 -23.82
CA GLU A 172 -35.60 0.17 -23.33
C GLU A 172 -36.16 0.21 -21.91
N GLY A 173 -35.53 0.98 -21.01
CA GLY A 173 -35.85 1.02 -19.59
C GLY A 173 -36.38 2.37 -19.07
N GLY A 174 -36.37 3.41 -19.91
CA GLY A 174 -36.81 4.75 -19.53
C GLY A 174 -35.79 5.53 -18.69
N GLU A 175 -36.18 6.75 -18.32
CA GLU A 175 -35.31 7.71 -17.64
C GLU A 175 -34.86 7.24 -16.25
N GLY A 176 -35.78 6.67 -15.46
CA GLY A 176 -35.49 6.20 -14.10
C GLY A 176 -34.48 5.05 -14.09
N TYR A 177 -34.56 4.14 -15.06
CA TYR A 177 -33.58 3.06 -15.21
C TYR A 177 -32.19 3.61 -15.53
N VAL A 178 -32.09 4.52 -16.51
CA VAL A 178 -30.82 5.15 -16.86
C VAL A 178 -30.23 5.91 -15.67
N GLU A 179 -31.05 6.62 -14.91
CA GLU A 179 -30.60 7.35 -13.72
C GLU A 179 -30.03 6.41 -12.64
N GLU A 180 -30.72 5.32 -12.34
CA GLU A 180 -30.24 4.30 -11.39
C GLU A 180 -28.91 3.69 -11.83
N GLN A 181 -28.82 3.32 -13.11
CA GLN A 181 -27.64 2.69 -13.69
C GLN A 181 -26.44 3.64 -13.74
N LEU A 182 -26.67 4.94 -14.02
CA LEU A 182 -25.60 5.94 -13.96
C LEU A 182 -25.13 6.22 -12.54
N ARG A 183 -26.00 6.12 -11.52
CA ARG A 183 -25.58 6.21 -10.11
C ARG A 183 -24.67 5.04 -9.72
N LEU A 184 -25.01 3.82 -10.14
CA LEU A 184 -24.16 2.63 -9.94
C LEU A 184 -22.80 2.80 -10.62
N TYR A 185 -22.82 3.19 -11.90
CA TYR A 185 -21.61 3.44 -12.69
C TYR A 185 -20.70 4.48 -12.04
N ARG A 186 -21.28 5.62 -11.59
CA ARG A 186 -20.54 6.67 -10.89
C ARG A 186 -19.85 6.14 -9.63
N ARG A 187 -20.58 5.43 -8.76
CA ARG A 187 -20.00 4.87 -7.52
C ARG A 187 -18.85 3.92 -7.81
N ILE A 188 -18.99 3.05 -8.81
CA ILE A 188 -17.93 2.11 -9.20
C ILE A 188 -16.68 2.86 -9.66
N LEU A 189 -16.83 3.92 -10.47
CA LEU A 189 -15.70 4.72 -10.93
C LEU A 189 -15.07 5.58 -9.84
N GLU A 190 -15.86 6.17 -8.94
CA GLU A 190 -15.32 6.94 -7.82
C GLU A 190 -14.47 6.06 -6.89
N GLU A 191 -14.92 4.84 -6.63
CA GLU A 191 -14.18 3.88 -5.82
C GLU A 191 -12.89 3.39 -6.51
N LEU A 192 -12.90 3.23 -7.85
CA LEU A 192 -11.77 2.66 -8.58
C LEU A 192 -10.74 3.70 -9.07
N ASP A 193 -11.19 4.87 -9.55
CA ASP A 193 -10.41 5.67 -10.51
C ASP A 193 -10.30 7.18 -10.18
N ALA A 194 -11.31 7.83 -9.61
CA ALA A 194 -11.30 9.29 -9.48
C ALA A 194 -10.19 9.81 -8.54
N ALA A 195 -9.32 10.71 -9.04
CA ALA A 195 -8.32 11.53 -8.33
C ALA A 195 -8.05 11.12 -6.86
N GLY A 196 -7.36 9.99 -6.66
CA GLY A 196 -7.08 9.39 -5.35
C GLY A 196 -7.82 8.07 -5.04
N GLY A 197 -8.54 7.48 -6.01
CA GLY A 197 -9.21 6.17 -5.90
C GLY A 197 -8.26 4.96 -5.79
N ARG A 198 -8.80 3.74 -5.74
CA ARG A 198 -8.04 2.48 -5.48
C ARG A 198 -6.85 2.28 -6.41
N LEU A 199 -7.06 2.50 -7.71
CA LEU A 199 -6.06 2.21 -8.74
C LEU A 199 -4.90 3.22 -8.72
N ALA A 200 -5.20 4.49 -8.44
CA ALA A 200 -4.20 5.54 -8.31
C ALA A 200 -3.25 5.26 -7.12
N LYS A 201 -3.80 4.89 -5.95
CA LYS A 201 -2.97 4.56 -4.78
C LYS A 201 -2.13 3.31 -4.98
N LEU A 202 -2.67 2.28 -5.65
CA LEU A 202 -1.88 1.11 -6.04
C LEU A 202 -0.72 1.49 -6.95
N TRP A 203 -0.97 2.37 -7.92
CA TRP A 203 0.07 2.84 -8.84
C TRP A 203 1.18 3.58 -8.10
N GLU A 204 0.84 4.51 -7.18
CA GLU A 204 1.83 5.22 -6.35
C GLU A 204 2.66 4.27 -5.50
N LEU A 205 2.04 3.27 -4.88
CA LEU A 205 2.76 2.25 -4.11
C LEU A 205 3.72 1.45 -4.99
N VAL A 206 3.25 0.94 -6.12
CA VAL A 206 4.07 0.12 -7.03
C VAL A 206 5.24 0.92 -7.57
N ARG A 207 4.99 2.19 -7.93
CA ARG A 207 6.02 3.12 -8.36
C ARG A 207 7.03 3.40 -7.25
N SER A 208 6.57 3.69 -6.04
CA SER A 208 7.43 3.89 -4.87
C SER A 208 8.33 2.67 -4.63
N VAL A 209 7.76 1.46 -4.62
CA VAL A 209 8.54 0.20 -4.50
C VAL A 209 9.53 0.02 -5.64
N ALA A 210 9.15 0.34 -6.88
CA ALA A 210 10.03 0.21 -8.04
C ALA A 210 11.20 1.23 -8.02
N GLU A 211 10.93 2.49 -7.68
CA GLU A 211 11.89 3.60 -7.75
C GLU A 211 12.83 3.63 -6.53
N LYS A 212 12.32 3.35 -5.33
CA LYS A 212 13.01 3.57 -4.04
C LYS A 212 13.70 2.33 -3.47
N ALA A 213 13.19 1.16 -3.83
CA ALA A 213 13.40 -0.07 -3.09
C ALA A 213 14.23 -1.11 -3.87
N GLY A 214 14.46 -0.88 -5.17
CA GLY A 214 15.16 -1.79 -6.08
C GLY A 214 14.33 -2.98 -6.55
N GLU A 215 14.83 -3.69 -7.56
CA GLU A 215 14.10 -4.81 -8.20
C GLU A 215 13.74 -5.95 -7.24
N SER A 216 14.54 -6.18 -6.19
CA SER A 216 14.34 -7.25 -5.22
C SER A 216 13.05 -7.09 -4.40
N LEU A 217 12.60 -5.86 -4.17
CA LEU A 217 11.36 -5.58 -3.43
C LEU A 217 10.13 -5.63 -4.34
N LEU A 218 10.24 -5.19 -5.59
CA LEU A 218 9.21 -5.41 -6.60
C LEU A 218 8.96 -6.91 -6.84
N GLU A 219 10.04 -7.71 -6.83
CA GLU A 219 9.98 -9.17 -6.95
C GLU A 219 9.22 -9.85 -5.81
N ARG A 220 9.44 -9.41 -4.57
CA ARG A 220 8.69 -9.91 -3.41
C ARG A 220 7.26 -9.40 -3.38
N PHE A 221 7.01 -8.17 -3.85
CA PHE A 221 5.64 -7.69 -4.05
C PHE A 221 4.90 -8.56 -5.07
N ALA A 222 5.55 -8.88 -6.20
CA ALA A 222 5.02 -9.79 -7.20
C ALA A 222 4.75 -11.20 -6.64
N GLU A 223 5.60 -11.68 -5.73
CA GLU A 223 5.40 -12.96 -5.02
C GLU A 223 4.16 -12.92 -4.12
N ALA A 224 3.98 -11.86 -3.32
CA ALA A 224 2.77 -11.68 -2.51
C ALA A 224 1.50 -11.60 -3.37
N VAL A 225 1.54 -10.87 -4.49
CA VAL A 225 0.45 -10.84 -5.48
C VAL A 225 0.19 -12.23 -6.06
N ALA A 226 1.24 -13.00 -6.36
CA ALA A 226 1.11 -14.33 -6.93
C ALA A 226 0.54 -15.34 -5.93
N GLU A 227 0.94 -15.29 -4.66
CA GLU A 227 0.35 -16.11 -3.58
C GLU A 227 -1.14 -15.83 -3.45
N LEU A 228 -1.52 -14.55 -3.36
CA LEU A 228 -2.92 -14.13 -3.31
C LEU A 228 -3.75 -14.68 -4.47
N ALA A 229 -3.13 -14.73 -5.64
CA ALA A 229 -3.76 -15.19 -6.85
C ALA A 229 -4.05 -16.70 -6.82
N LYS A 230 -3.26 -17.50 -6.09
CA LYS A 230 -3.50 -18.95 -5.92
C LYS A 230 -4.81 -19.21 -5.18
N ASP A 231 -5.18 -18.35 -4.22
CA ASP A 231 -6.39 -18.53 -3.42
C ASP A 231 -7.63 -17.94 -4.11
N LEU A 232 -7.46 -16.88 -4.90
CA LEU A 232 -8.54 -16.33 -5.72
C LEU A 232 -8.91 -17.20 -6.91
N LEU A 233 -7.91 -17.82 -7.56
CA LEU A 233 -8.11 -18.55 -8.80
C LEU A 233 -9.18 -19.65 -8.76
N PRO A 234 -9.21 -20.53 -7.74
CA PRO A 234 -10.24 -21.54 -7.60
C PRO A 234 -11.66 -20.98 -7.53
N LEU A 235 -11.82 -19.73 -7.07
CA LEU A 235 -13.12 -19.07 -6.95
C LEU A 235 -13.60 -18.46 -8.27
N LEU A 236 -12.68 -18.08 -9.14
CA LEU A 236 -12.97 -17.35 -10.37
C LEU A 236 -13.40 -18.27 -11.51
N HIS A 237 -12.93 -19.52 -11.55
CA HIS A 237 -13.16 -20.46 -12.67
C HIS A 237 -12.84 -19.87 -14.06
N ILE A 238 -11.98 -18.86 -14.15
CA ILE A 238 -11.61 -18.17 -15.39
C ILE A 238 -10.15 -18.50 -15.74
N PRO A 239 -9.88 -19.12 -16.92
CA PRO A 239 -8.53 -19.38 -17.40
C PRO A 239 -7.72 -18.07 -17.55
N GLY A 240 -6.62 -17.96 -16.79
CA GLY A 240 -5.61 -16.89 -16.86
C GLY A 240 -5.92 -15.61 -16.04
N ALA A 241 -7.07 -15.51 -15.35
CA ALA A 241 -7.52 -14.30 -14.61
C ALA A 241 -6.67 -13.92 -13.39
N VAL A 242 -5.55 -14.61 -13.21
CA VAL A 242 -4.81 -14.77 -11.96
C VAL A 242 -4.31 -13.44 -11.42
N ALA A 243 -3.51 -12.73 -12.21
CA ALA A 243 -2.79 -11.57 -11.70
C ALA A 243 -3.65 -10.30 -11.67
N ALA A 244 -4.64 -10.16 -12.56
CA ALA A 244 -5.57 -9.03 -12.56
C ALA A 244 -6.54 -9.06 -11.36
N GLY A 245 -7.05 -10.23 -10.99
CA GLY A 245 -7.90 -10.39 -9.79
C GLY A 245 -7.13 -10.12 -8.49
N ALA A 246 -5.88 -10.56 -8.41
CA ALA A 246 -5.01 -10.28 -7.28
C ALA A 246 -4.65 -8.79 -7.17
N VAL A 247 -4.30 -8.14 -8.29
CA VAL A 247 -4.03 -6.69 -8.38
C VAL A 247 -5.24 -5.87 -7.92
N LEU A 248 -6.46 -6.24 -8.31
CA LEU A 248 -7.69 -5.58 -7.85
C LEU A 248 -7.99 -5.81 -6.36
N GLY A 249 -7.70 -7.01 -5.85
CA GLY A 249 -7.81 -7.29 -4.43
C GLY A 249 -6.76 -6.55 -3.58
N VAL A 250 -5.54 -6.37 -4.09
CA VAL A 250 -4.51 -5.51 -3.47
C VAL A 250 -4.94 -4.04 -3.48
N ALA A 251 -5.49 -3.55 -4.60
CA ALA A 251 -6.04 -2.20 -4.69
C ALA A 251 -7.14 -1.93 -3.65
N SER A 252 -7.85 -2.98 -3.20
CA SER A 252 -8.97 -2.89 -2.27
C SER A 252 -8.56 -2.66 -0.81
N PHE A 253 -7.42 -3.21 -0.37
CA PHE A 253 -6.94 -3.00 1.01
C PHE A 253 -5.92 -1.86 1.11
N LEU A 254 -5.26 -1.46 0.01
CA LEU A 254 -4.47 -0.22 -0.01
C LEU A 254 -5.28 1.03 0.33
N LEU A 255 -6.62 0.94 0.27
CA LEU A 255 -7.57 1.96 0.67
C LEU A 255 -8.11 1.88 2.11
N ALA A 256 -7.63 0.97 2.96
CA ALA A 256 -8.20 0.83 4.29
C ALA A 256 -7.74 1.95 5.26
N ASP A 257 -8.24 3.17 5.06
CA ASP A 257 -8.53 4.10 6.17
C ASP A 257 -9.74 3.54 6.96
N GLY A 258 -9.57 2.33 7.52
CA GLY A 258 -10.50 1.69 8.45
C GLY A 258 -11.84 1.14 7.90
N ARG A 259 -12.23 1.36 6.64
CA ARG A 259 -13.56 0.91 6.10
C ARG A 259 -13.59 -0.39 5.27
N GLY A 260 -12.45 -1.03 5.06
CA GLY A 260 -12.33 -2.49 4.91
C GLY A 260 -12.92 -3.17 3.67
N TRP A 261 -12.65 -4.48 3.60
CA TRP A 261 -13.13 -5.47 2.62
C TRP A 261 -14.63 -5.39 2.31
N GLY A 262 -15.44 -4.86 3.23
CA GLY A 262 -16.85 -4.59 3.04
C GLY A 262 -17.16 -3.65 1.88
N ASP A 263 -16.36 -2.61 1.65
CA ASP A 263 -16.59 -1.66 0.56
C ASP A 263 -16.22 -2.25 -0.81
N TRP A 264 -15.24 -3.16 -0.85
CA TRP A 264 -14.96 -3.96 -2.05
C TRP A 264 -16.10 -4.93 -2.37
N ILE A 265 -16.62 -5.63 -1.37
CA ILE A 265 -17.80 -6.50 -1.54
C ILE A 265 -19.01 -5.70 -2.02
N ARG A 266 -19.22 -4.48 -1.48
CA ARG A 266 -20.27 -3.57 -1.94
C ARG A 266 -20.05 -3.14 -3.39
N LEU A 267 -18.82 -2.82 -3.77
CA LEU A 267 -18.48 -2.50 -5.16
C LEU A 267 -18.80 -3.67 -6.08
N LEU A 268 -18.44 -4.90 -5.71
CA LEU A 268 -18.75 -6.09 -6.50
C LEU A 268 -20.26 -6.37 -6.57
N ALA A 269 -21.01 -6.05 -5.51
CA ALA A 269 -22.47 -6.13 -5.51
C ALA A 269 -23.09 -5.07 -6.45
N ASP A 270 -22.62 -3.83 -6.41
CA ASP A 270 -23.04 -2.76 -7.33
C ASP A 270 -22.65 -3.12 -8.78
N TRP A 271 -21.46 -3.67 -8.98
CA TRP A 271 -21.00 -4.21 -10.26
C TRP A 271 -21.97 -5.27 -10.76
N SER A 272 -22.38 -6.25 -9.95
CA SER A 272 -23.29 -7.31 -10.38
C SER A 272 -24.61 -6.78 -10.97
N ARG A 273 -25.13 -5.66 -10.43
CA ARG A 273 -26.40 -5.02 -10.81
C ARG A 273 -26.30 -4.05 -11.98
N LEU A 274 -25.09 -3.65 -12.35
CA LEU A 274 -24.86 -2.70 -13.42
C LEU A 274 -25.24 -3.31 -14.79
N ASP A 275 -25.84 -2.49 -15.67
CA ASP A 275 -26.14 -2.86 -17.06
C ASP A 275 -24.85 -3.23 -17.80
N GLY A 276 -24.90 -4.28 -18.62
CA GLY A 276 -23.75 -4.77 -19.38
C GLY A 276 -23.04 -3.67 -20.17
N ARG A 277 -23.78 -2.71 -20.73
CA ARG A 277 -23.22 -1.59 -21.51
C ARG A 277 -22.37 -0.64 -20.66
N LEU A 278 -22.80 -0.38 -19.42
CA LEU A 278 -22.05 0.45 -18.48
C LEU A 278 -20.94 -0.34 -17.80
N LYS A 279 -21.09 -1.65 -17.62
CA LYS A 279 -20.01 -2.52 -17.17
C LYS A 279 -18.84 -2.52 -18.15
N ASP A 280 -19.10 -2.58 -19.45
CA ASP A 280 -18.06 -2.52 -20.47
C ASP A 280 -17.34 -1.16 -20.46
N LEU A 281 -18.08 -0.09 -20.18
CA LEU A 281 -17.51 1.25 -20.03
C LEU A 281 -16.65 1.36 -18.76
N ALA A 282 -17.16 0.88 -17.62
CA ALA A 282 -16.41 0.87 -16.36
C ALA A 282 -15.17 -0.04 -16.44
N ALA A 283 -15.28 -1.22 -17.06
CA ALA A 283 -14.15 -2.09 -17.35
C ALA A 283 -13.09 -1.38 -18.19
N ALA A 284 -13.49 -0.52 -19.13
CA ALA A 284 -12.54 0.23 -19.94
C ALA A 284 -11.76 1.23 -19.08
N HIS A 285 -12.41 2.00 -18.20
CA HIS A 285 -11.71 2.90 -17.26
C HIS A 285 -10.71 2.15 -16.38
N VAL A 286 -11.14 1.03 -15.79
CA VAL A 286 -10.28 0.18 -14.95
C VAL A 286 -9.12 -0.40 -15.75
N ALA A 287 -9.38 -0.86 -16.98
CA ALA A 287 -8.37 -1.38 -17.90
C ALA A 287 -7.37 -0.31 -18.33
N LEU A 288 -7.82 0.92 -18.56
CA LEU A 288 -6.95 2.06 -18.81
C LEU A 288 -6.09 2.38 -17.59
N GLY A 289 -6.64 2.34 -16.38
CA GLY A 289 -5.89 2.52 -15.13
C GLY A 289 -4.90 1.39 -14.86
N LEU A 290 -5.26 0.14 -15.17
CA LEU A 290 -4.42 -1.04 -14.94
C LEU A 290 -3.52 -1.44 -16.11
N GLY A 291 -3.69 -0.84 -17.29
CA GLY A 291 -2.91 -1.18 -18.49
C GLY A 291 -3.19 -2.60 -18.94
N LEU A 292 -4.42 -3.04 -18.70
CA LEU A 292 -4.91 -4.38 -18.97
C LEU A 292 -5.83 -4.36 -20.18
N ASP A 293 -6.12 -5.55 -20.70
CA ASP A 293 -7.23 -5.73 -21.61
C ASP A 293 -8.57 -5.52 -20.87
N ARG A 294 -9.51 -4.82 -21.52
CA ARG A 294 -10.85 -4.55 -21.00
C ARG A 294 -11.67 -5.82 -20.82
N GLY A 295 -11.62 -6.74 -21.80
CA GLY A 295 -12.33 -8.01 -21.72
C GLY A 295 -11.90 -8.79 -20.48
N ARG A 296 -10.59 -8.80 -20.20
CA ARG A 296 -10.03 -9.45 -19.02
C ARG A 296 -10.48 -8.83 -17.71
N VAL A 297 -10.44 -7.50 -17.63
CA VAL A 297 -10.96 -6.77 -16.46
C VAL A 297 -12.44 -7.10 -16.24
N ARG A 298 -13.23 -7.12 -17.33
CA ARG A 298 -14.65 -7.45 -17.29
C ARG A 298 -14.89 -8.85 -16.73
N GLU A 299 -14.19 -9.85 -17.25
CA GLU A 299 -14.26 -11.25 -16.80
C GLU A 299 -13.91 -11.40 -15.32
N VAL A 300 -12.79 -10.78 -14.90
CA VAL A 300 -12.33 -10.84 -13.51
C VAL A 300 -13.37 -10.25 -12.56
N LEU A 301 -13.90 -9.07 -12.87
CA LEU A 301 -14.89 -8.41 -12.02
C LEU A 301 -16.22 -9.17 -11.98
N ASP A 302 -16.65 -9.77 -13.10
CA ASP A 302 -17.81 -10.67 -13.11
C ASP A 302 -17.59 -11.94 -12.28
N GLY A 303 -16.41 -12.56 -12.40
CA GLY A 303 -16.03 -13.73 -11.61
C GLY A 303 -15.97 -13.42 -10.11
N LEU A 304 -15.39 -12.28 -9.72
CA LEU A 304 -15.34 -11.82 -8.34
C LEU A 304 -16.74 -11.50 -7.80
N ALA A 305 -17.57 -10.82 -8.58
CA ALA A 305 -18.96 -10.55 -8.20
C ALA A 305 -19.77 -11.83 -8.00
N ALA A 306 -19.53 -12.86 -8.83
CA ALA A 306 -20.14 -14.19 -8.69
C ALA A 306 -19.58 -15.00 -7.50
N ALA A 307 -18.32 -14.79 -7.12
CA ALA A 307 -17.72 -15.41 -5.92
C ALA A 307 -18.40 -14.91 -4.64
N GLY A 308 -18.81 -13.64 -4.60
CA GLY A 308 -19.70 -13.07 -3.59
C GLY A 308 -19.20 -13.31 -2.16
N GLY A 309 -20.05 -13.86 -1.30
CA GLY A 309 -19.75 -14.10 0.12
C GLY A 309 -18.55 -15.01 0.39
N ARG A 310 -18.10 -15.83 -0.59
CA ARG A 310 -16.89 -16.67 -0.46
C ARG A 310 -15.62 -15.82 -0.33
N LEU A 311 -15.61 -14.62 -0.88
CA LEU A 311 -14.50 -13.68 -0.73
C LEU A 311 -14.32 -13.25 0.74
N LYS A 312 -15.37 -13.24 1.57
CA LYS A 312 -15.21 -12.93 3.01
C LYS A 312 -14.24 -13.87 3.72
N ALA A 313 -14.14 -15.13 3.30
CA ALA A 313 -13.22 -16.09 3.92
C ALA A 313 -11.75 -15.72 3.71
N LEU A 314 -11.45 -14.95 2.66
CA LEU A 314 -10.08 -14.54 2.31
C LEU A 314 -9.68 -13.22 2.97
N GLU A 315 -10.58 -12.50 3.64
CA GLU A 315 -10.32 -11.16 4.21
C GLU A 315 -9.03 -11.11 5.07
N SER A 316 -8.85 -12.09 5.95
CA SER A 316 -7.68 -12.18 6.83
C SER A 316 -6.38 -12.48 6.07
N GLU A 317 -6.43 -13.32 5.04
CA GLU A 317 -5.27 -13.68 4.21
C GLU A 317 -4.82 -12.48 3.37
N PHE A 318 -5.77 -11.77 2.76
CA PHE A 318 -5.54 -10.50 2.07
C PHE A 318 -4.91 -9.46 3.00
N GLY A 319 -5.48 -9.30 4.19
CA GLY A 319 -4.98 -8.32 5.15
C GLY A 319 -3.55 -8.61 5.60
N ARG A 320 -3.24 -9.88 5.86
CA ARG A 320 -1.88 -10.30 6.25
C ARG A 320 -0.85 -10.03 5.15
N LEU A 321 -1.14 -10.45 3.91
CA LEU A 321 -0.20 -10.28 2.79
C LEU A 321 0.06 -8.81 2.50
N LEU A 322 -0.95 -7.95 2.62
CA LEU A 322 -0.79 -6.55 2.31
C LEU A 322 -0.19 -5.74 3.46
N ASP A 323 -0.43 -6.11 4.71
CA ASP A 323 0.37 -5.61 5.83
C ASP A 323 1.85 -5.92 5.65
N GLU A 324 2.19 -7.12 5.16
CA GLU A 324 3.58 -7.49 4.87
C GLU A 324 4.19 -6.56 3.79
N VAL A 325 3.45 -6.25 2.74
CA VAL A 325 3.88 -5.28 1.71
C VAL A 325 4.06 -3.88 2.27
N LYS A 326 3.08 -3.36 3.03
CA LYS A 326 3.17 -2.03 3.65
C LYS A 326 4.40 -1.93 4.55
N ARG A 327 4.66 -2.98 5.34
CA ARG A 327 5.85 -3.10 6.17
C ARG A 327 7.13 -3.04 5.34
N MET A 328 7.17 -3.72 4.20
CA MET A 328 8.32 -3.71 3.31
C MET A 328 8.56 -2.36 2.64
N ALA A 329 7.51 -1.70 2.17
CA ALA A 329 7.59 -0.35 1.62
C ALA A 329 8.13 0.65 2.66
N LEU A 330 7.62 0.58 3.90
CA LEU A 330 8.08 1.43 4.99
C LEU A 330 9.54 1.13 5.38
N LYS A 331 9.96 -0.14 5.38
CA LYS A 331 11.37 -0.52 5.57
C LYS A 331 12.28 0.05 4.49
N ALA A 332 11.85 0.02 3.23
CA ALA A 332 12.62 0.58 2.13
C ALA A 332 12.80 2.09 2.28
N MET A 333 11.69 2.80 2.51
CA MET A 333 11.72 4.25 2.77
C MET A 333 12.62 4.59 3.96
N ALA A 334 12.51 3.84 5.06
CA ALA A 334 13.37 4.02 6.23
C ALA A 334 14.86 3.87 5.87
N LEU A 335 15.22 2.84 5.09
CA LEU A 335 16.59 2.61 4.64
C LEU A 335 17.13 3.73 3.75
N GLU A 336 16.32 4.34 2.87
CA GLU A 336 16.72 5.51 2.08
C GLU A 336 17.14 6.69 2.97
N HIS A 337 16.49 6.82 4.12
CA HIS A 337 16.81 7.83 5.12
C HIS A 337 17.88 7.38 6.13
N GLY A 338 18.51 6.21 5.91
CA GLY A 338 19.55 5.67 6.77
C GLY A 338 19.06 5.19 8.14
N VAL A 339 17.76 4.98 8.31
CA VAL A 339 17.14 4.51 9.55
C VAL A 339 16.55 3.11 9.38
N ALA A 340 16.40 2.39 10.49
CA ALA A 340 15.82 1.04 10.49
C ALA A 340 14.45 1.05 11.17
N VAL A 341 13.45 0.54 10.46
CA VAL A 341 12.12 0.20 10.99
C VAL A 341 12.04 -1.29 11.27
N HIS A 342 11.58 -1.64 12.46
CA HIS A 342 11.33 -2.99 12.90
C HIS A 342 9.84 -3.16 13.24
N PHE A 343 9.26 -4.28 12.80
CA PHE A 343 7.90 -4.69 13.16
C PHE A 343 7.93 -5.85 14.14
N LEU A 344 6.76 -6.29 14.60
CA LEU A 344 6.64 -7.36 15.59
C LEU A 344 7.52 -8.60 15.24
N PRO A 345 7.48 -9.17 14.02
CA PRO A 345 8.31 -10.33 13.70
C PRO A 345 9.82 -10.05 13.75
N ASP A 346 10.23 -8.81 13.44
CA ASP A 346 11.64 -8.41 13.52
C ASP A 346 12.06 -8.33 14.99
N VAL A 347 11.25 -7.71 15.85
CA VAL A 347 11.52 -7.60 17.29
C VAL A 347 11.56 -8.98 17.96
N GLU A 348 10.64 -9.87 17.59
CA GLU A 348 10.63 -11.26 18.06
C GLU A 348 11.85 -12.06 17.56
N GLY A 349 12.43 -11.65 16.42
CA GLY A 349 13.57 -12.27 15.74
C GLY A 349 14.91 -11.57 15.93
N ARG A 350 15.14 -10.87 17.06
CA ARG A 350 16.41 -10.17 17.41
C ARG A 350 16.72 -8.89 16.63
N GLY A 351 15.70 -8.30 16.01
CA GLY A 351 15.85 -7.10 15.19
C GLY A 351 16.18 -5.84 15.99
N LEU A 352 15.67 -5.72 17.23
CA LEU A 352 15.85 -4.52 18.06
C LEU A 352 17.17 -4.52 18.84
N TYR A 353 17.40 -5.64 19.52
CA TYR A 353 18.62 -5.96 20.26
C TYR A 353 18.97 -7.43 20.03
N ILE A 354 20.24 -7.72 19.80
CA ILE A 354 20.69 -9.07 19.38
C ILE A 354 20.44 -10.15 20.44
N ASN A 355 20.39 -9.76 21.71
CA ASN A 355 20.20 -10.63 22.87
C ASN A 355 18.72 -10.90 23.20
N PHE A 356 17.75 -10.17 22.61
CA PHE A 356 16.32 -10.34 22.89
C PHE A 356 15.63 -11.08 21.75
N TYR A 357 14.86 -12.13 22.06
CA TYR A 357 14.01 -12.80 21.08
C TYR A 357 12.78 -13.45 21.73
N VAL A 358 11.81 -13.87 20.93
CA VAL A 358 10.57 -14.47 21.43
C VAL A 358 10.34 -15.83 20.78
N LYS A 359 10.09 -16.84 21.61
CA LYS A 359 9.68 -18.19 21.18
C LYS A 359 8.54 -18.66 22.08
N GLY A 360 7.33 -18.22 21.77
CA GLY A 360 6.14 -18.38 22.63
C GLY A 360 6.13 -17.42 23.83
N ARG A 361 7.28 -17.25 24.51
CA ARG A 361 7.56 -16.20 25.51
C ARG A 361 8.91 -15.52 25.23
N PRO A 362 9.22 -14.36 25.84
CA PRO A 362 10.49 -13.66 25.63
C PRO A 362 11.67 -14.38 26.30
N TYR A 363 12.82 -14.29 25.64
CA TYR A 363 14.09 -14.87 26.05
C TYR A 363 15.21 -13.84 25.91
N LEU A 364 16.24 -14.05 26.72
CA LEU A 364 17.50 -13.33 26.69
C LEU A 364 18.62 -14.32 26.39
N GLU A 365 19.51 -13.96 25.48
CA GLU A 365 20.70 -14.73 25.18
C GLU A 365 21.92 -14.06 25.80
N SER A 366 22.65 -14.81 26.63
CA SER A 366 23.94 -14.41 27.19
C SER A 366 25.07 -15.19 26.52
N ARG A 367 26.23 -14.54 26.33
CA ARG A 367 27.46 -15.23 25.91
C ARG A 367 28.14 -15.81 27.14
N GLU A 368 28.00 -17.12 27.33
CA GLU A 368 28.78 -17.86 28.32
C GLU A 368 30.06 -18.42 27.67
N PRO A 369 31.12 -18.73 28.46
CA PRO A 369 32.32 -19.40 27.95
C PRO A 369 32.04 -20.75 27.26
N SER A 370 30.94 -21.39 27.63
CA SER A 370 30.41 -22.65 27.09
C SER A 370 29.59 -22.50 25.79
N GLY A 371 29.35 -21.27 25.34
CA GLY A 371 28.49 -20.96 24.20
C GLY A 371 27.30 -20.05 24.58
N PRO A 372 26.48 -19.65 23.60
CA PRO A 372 25.28 -18.85 23.88
C PRO A 372 24.30 -19.63 24.75
N ALA A 373 23.92 -19.06 25.89
CA ALA A 373 22.91 -19.60 26.80
C ALA A 373 21.66 -18.72 26.72
N ALA A 374 20.54 -19.33 26.33
CA ALA A 374 19.25 -18.67 26.34
C ALA A 374 18.53 -18.94 27.66
N VAL A 375 18.11 -17.88 28.32
CA VAL A 375 17.30 -17.89 29.54
C VAL A 375 16.00 -17.14 29.28
N PRO A 376 14.87 -17.61 29.80
CA PRO A 376 13.65 -16.85 29.66
C PRO A 376 13.69 -15.50 30.37
N LEU A 377 12.95 -14.51 29.86
CA LEU A 377 12.75 -13.26 30.58
C LEU A 377 11.80 -13.48 31.76
N VAL A 378 12.18 -12.99 32.94
CA VAL A 378 11.27 -12.90 34.08
C VAL A 378 10.40 -11.65 33.92
N GLU A 379 9.09 -11.85 33.84
CA GLU A 379 8.12 -10.78 33.59
C GLU A 379 7.43 -10.28 34.88
N GLY A 380 7.65 -10.96 36.01
CA GLY A 380 7.01 -10.68 37.30
C GLY A 380 7.65 -9.54 38.10
N GLY A 381 7.07 -9.27 39.27
CA GLY A 381 7.59 -8.28 40.23
C GLY A 381 7.72 -6.88 39.63
N ARG A 382 8.76 -6.15 40.10
CA ARG A 382 9.00 -4.77 39.70
C ARG A 382 9.24 -4.57 38.20
N PHE A 383 9.79 -5.57 37.50
CA PHE A 383 10.00 -5.49 36.06
C PHE A 383 8.68 -5.36 35.29
N GLY A 384 7.69 -6.19 35.61
CA GLY A 384 6.36 -6.12 35.01
C GLY A 384 5.63 -4.82 35.31
N GLU A 385 5.77 -4.30 36.54
CA GLU A 385 5.20 -3.01 36.95
C GLU A 385 5.78 -1.85 36.14
N LEU A 386 7.12 -1.78 36.01
CA LEU A 386 7.79 -0.74 35.23
C LEU A 386 7.43 -0.83 33.74
N ALA A 387 7.29 -2.04 33.20
CA ALA A 387 6.86 -2.23 31.82
C ALA A 387 5.44 -1.71 31.59
N ALA A 388 4.51 -2.02 32.50
CA ALA A 388 3.14 -1.54 32.45
C ALA A 388 3.07 -0.01 32.56
N GLU A 389 3.85 0.59 33.46
CA GLU A 389 3.92 2.03 33.63
C GLU A 389 4.52 2.73 32.39
N ALA A 390 5.60 2.19 31.82
CA ALA A 390 6.20 2.72 30.60
C ALA A 390 5.21 2.68 29.41
N LEU A 391 4.46 1.59 29.25
CA LEU A 391 3.40 1.49 28.24
C LEU A 391 2.29 2.54 28.46
N ARG A 392 1.84 2.71 29.71
CA ARG A 392 0.82 3.69 30.08
C ARG A 392 1.27 5.12 29.74
N ARG A 393 2.52 5.49 30.09
CA ARG A 393 3.06 6.82 29.77
C ARG A 393 3.28 7.04 28.28
N LEU A 394 3.71 6.02 27.53
CA LEU A 394 3.78 6.12 26.07
C LEU A 394 2.40 6.43 25.46
N GLU A 395 1.33 5.82 25.98
CA GLU A 395 -0.03 6.07 25.51
C GLU A 395 -0.56 7.46 25.91
N GLU A 396 -0.44 7.81 27.19
CA GLU A 396 -1.04 9.03 27.75
C GLU A 396 -0.22 10.29 27.49
N GLU A 397 1.10 10.19 27.65
CA GLU A 397 2.04 11.33 27.61
C GLU A 397 2.80 11.39 26.29
N GLY A 398 2.68 10.38 25.44
CA GLY A 398 3.36 10.30 24.14
C GLY A 398 4.86 9.97 24.22
N ALA A 399 5.45 9.95 25.42
CA ALA A 399 6.87 9.72 25.60
C ALA A 399 7.24 9.19 26.99
N VAL A 400 8.36 8.47 27.10
CA VAL A 400 8.94 8.03 28.36
C VAL A 400 10.47 7.92 28.25
N VAL A 401 11.18 8.33 29.30
CA VAL A 401 12.64 8.25 29.40
C VAL A 401 13.05 7.28 30.51
N LEU A 402 13.56 6.11 30.15
CA LEU A 402 14.05 5.10 31.09
C LEU A 402 15.44 5.48 31.59
N VAL A 403 15.58 5.77 32.89
CA VAL A 403 16.82 6.23 33.51
C VAL A 403 17.27 5.28 34.61
N GLY A 404 18.56 4.99 34.69
CA GLY A 404 19.12 4.15 35.76
C GLY A 404 20.56 3.71 35.49
N PRO A 405 21.18 2.99 36.43
CA PRO A 405 22.57 2.54 36.32
C PRO A 405 22.86 1.73 35.05
N LYS A 406 24.10 1.76 34.57
CA LYS A 406 24.53 0.88 33.46
C LYS A 406 24.37 -0.58 33.88
N GLY A 407 23.87 -1.43 32.97
CA GLY A 407 23.67 -2.85 33.23
C GLY A 407 22.41 -3.23 34.04
N VAL A 408 21.56 -2.29 34.48
CA VAL A 408 20.34 -2.63 35.25
C VAL A 408 19.19 -3.25 34.42
N GLY A 409 19.37 -3.47 33.11
CA GLY A 409 18.33 -4.06 32.24
C GLY A 409 17.37 -3.07 31.57
N LYS A 410 17.73 -1.78 31.44
CA LYS A 410 16.88 -0.77 30.78
C LYS A 410 16.56 -1.08 29.31
N SER A 411 17.57 -1.46 28.52
CA SER A 411 17.37 -1.84 27.11
C SER A 411 16.50 -3.10 26.99
N THR A 412 16.64 -4.05 27.92
CA THR A 412 15.76 -5.22 28.04
C THR A 412 14.31 -4.81 28.35
N LEU A 413 14.12 -3.90 29.31
CA LEU A 413 12.79 -3.34 29.61
C LEU A 413 12.19 -2.62 28.39
N ALA A 414 12.98 -1.81 27.69
CA ALA A 414 12.58 -1.13 26.47
C ALA A 414 12.15 -2.11 25.37
N ALA A 415 12.93 -3.19 25.16
CA ALA A 415 12.59 -4.24 24.19
C ALA A 415 11.27 -4.92 24.52
N TYR A 416 11.05 -5.23 25.80
CA TYR A 416 9.82 -5.85 26.28
C TYR A 416 8.61 -4.90 26.14
N VAL A 417 8.77 -3.62 26.47
CA VAL A 417 7.76 -2.57 26.28
C VAL A 417 7.39 -2.42 24.80
N VAL A 418 8.38 -2.32 23.91
CA VAL A 418 8.16 -2.27 22.45
C VAL A 418 7.44 -3.53 21.97
N TRP A 419 7.89 -4.71 22.37
CA TRP A 419 7.23 -5.97 22.00
C TRP A 419 5.76 -6.02 22.46
N LYS A 420 5.46 -5.62 23.70
CA LYS A 420 4.09 -5.52 24.21
C LYS A 420 3.25 -4.50 23.43
N ALA A 421 3.81 -3.34 23.09
CA ALA A 421 3.12 -2.32 22.31
C ALA A 421 2.76 -2.83 20.91
N LEU A 422 3.72 -3.44 20.21
CA LEU A 422 3.50 -4.01 18.87
C LEU A 422 2.51 -5.19 18.91
N ARG A 423 2.67 -6.12 19.88
CA ARG A 423 1.79 -7.28 20.05
C ARG A 423 0.36 -6.88 20.42
N GLY A 424 0.20 -5.79 21.17
CA GLY A 424 -1.08 -5.23 21.58
C GLY A 424 -1.74 -4.34 20.51
N GLY A 425 -1.09 -4.11 19.36
CA GLY A 425 -1.60 -3.21 18.32
C GLY A 425 -1.56 -1.73 18.71
N ARG A 426 -0.82 -1.37 19.76
CA ARG A 426 -0.65 0.02 20.26
C ARG A 426 0.35 0.81 19.42
N ALA A 427 1.22 0.12 18.68
CA ALA A 427 2.12 0.70 17.70
C ALA A 427 2.20 -0.23 16.49
N TYR A 428 2.36 0.34 15.30
CA TYR A 428 2.52 -0.39 14.05
C TYR A 428 3.95 -0.90 13.88
N GLY A 429 4.95 -0.08 14.22
CA GLY A 429 6.37 -0.39 14.13
C GLY A 429 7.23 0.44 15.08
N VAL A 430 8.50 0.09 15.20
CA VAL A 430 9.51 0.83 15.97
C VAL A 430 10.65 1.27 15.04
N VAL A 431 11.08 2.52 15.17
CA VAL A 431 12.24 3.08 14.48
C VAL A 431 13.38 3.14 15.48
N LYS A 432 14.51 2.49 15.20
CA LYS A 432 15.72 2.62 16.02
C LYS A 432 16.45 3.91 15.61
N VAL A 433 16.48 4.88 16.51
CA VAL A 433 17.05 6.21 16.28
C VAL A 433 18.53 6.19 16.63
N ALA A 434 19.40 6.54 15.68
CA ALA A 434 20.83 6.75 15.94
C ALA A 434 21.13 8.17 16.46
N GLY A 435 20.22 9.12 16.24
CA GLY A 435 20.39 10.55 16.52
C GLY A 435 21.04 11.29 15.34
N GLY A 436 20.99 12.62 15.37
CA GLY A 436 21.55 13.50 14.33
C GLY A 436 20.51 14.41 13.68
N VAL A 437 20.98 15.37 12.88
CA VAL A 437 20.16 16.40 12.26
C VAL A 437 19.17 15.80 11.25
N GLY A 438 17.89 16.14 11.38
CA GLY A 438 16.83 15.74 10.45
C GLY A 438 16.09 14.45 10.81
N THR A 439 16.35 13.90 12.00
CA THR A 439 15.62 12.75 12.57
C THR A 439 14.13 13.07 12.70
N GLU A 440 13.77 14.29 13.13
CA GLU A 440 12.36 14.71 13.24
C GLU A 440 11.62 14.57 11.90
N ALA A 441 12.19 15.12 10.82
CA ALA A 441 11.56 15.13 9.51
C ALA A 441 11.38 13.71 8.94
N VAL A 442 12.39 12.86 9.11
CA VAL A 442 12.33 11.46 8.69
C VAL A 442 11.26 10.69 9.46
N LEU A 443 11.21 10.83 10.78
CA LEU A 443 10.20 10.14 11.60
C LEU A 443 8.77 10.60 11.28
N ARG A 444 8.59 11.90 10.99
CA ARG A 444 7.29 12.44 10.58
C ARG A 444 6.86 11.84 9.23
N ALA A 445 7.74 11.83 8.24
CA ALA A 445 7.45 11.23 6.93
C ALA A 445 7.10 9.74 7.03
N LEU A 446 7.83 8.99 7.86
CA LEU A 446 7.53 7.57 8.10
C LEU A 446 6.19 7.35 8.81
N ALA A 447 5.83 8.21 9.77
CA ALA A 447 4.54 8.13 10.46
C ALA A 447 3.36 8.53 9.56
N GLU A 448 3.56 9.51 8.68
CA GLU A 448 2.59 9.90 7.66
C GLU A 448 2.35 8.76 6.67
N GLU A 449 3.42 8.15 6.14
CA GLU A 449 3.34 7.00 5.22
C GLU A 449 2.70 5.77 5.88
N ALA A 450 3.05 5.50 7.14
CA ALA A 450 2.47 4.38 7.89
C ALA A 450 0.97 4.58 8.14
N GLY A 451 0.49 5.82 8.25
CA GLY A 451 -0.88 6.14 8.66
C GLY A 451 -1.25 5.63 10.06
N ALA A 452 -0.26 5.26 10.87
CA ALA A 452 -0.42 4.58 12.15
C ALA A 452 0.65 5.02 13.16
N GLU A 453 0.46 4.70 14.44
CA GLU A 453 1.41 5.10 15.47
C GLU A 453 2.73 4.31 15.37
N LEU A 454 3.86 5.01 15.43
CA LEU A 454 5.22 4.45 15.47
C LEU A 454 5.87 4.76 16.81
N ILE A 455 6.80 3.91 17.24
CA ILE A 455 7.67 4.19 18.40
C ILE A 455 9.05 4.61 17.86
N ALA A 456 9.56 5.77 18.26
CA ALA A 456 10.96 6.13 18.10
C ALA A 456 11.74 5.67 19.33
N LEU A 457 12.58 4.65 19.18
CA LEU A 457 13.45 4.15 20.24
C LEU A 457 14.83 4.78 20.11
N TYR A 458 15.23 5.56 21.11
CA TYR A 458 16.57 6.11 21.21
C TYR A 458 17.33 5.48 22.38
N ASP A 459 18.36 4.70 22.05
CA ASP A 459 19.26 4.07 23.01
C ASP A 459 20.72 4.32 22.58
N PRO A 460 21.37 5.37 23.12
CA PRO A 460 22.75 5.73 22.79
C PRO A 460 23.80 4.85 23.49
N SER A 461 23.38 3.84 24.26
CA SER A 461 24.27 2.88 24.91
C SER A 461 23.67 1.47 24.89
N PRO A 462 23.39 0.92 23.70
CA PRO A 462 22.70 -0.34 23.57
C PRO A 462 23.59 -1.51 24.00
N PRO A 463 23.04 -2.70 24.32
CA PRO A 463 23.81 -3.87 24.75
C PRO A 463 24.98 -4.22 23.81
N GLU A 464 24.82 -4.01 22.50
CA GLU A 464 25.86 -4.25 21.50
C GLU A 464 27.14 -3.44 21.74
N ALA A 465 27.01 -2.22 22.28
CA ALA A 465 28.14 -1.35 22.58
C ALA A 465 29.06 -1.89 23.69
N TYR A 466 28.57 -2.83 24.52
CA TYR A 466 29.36 -3.47 25.57
C TYR A 466 30.14 -4.69 25.06
N TYR A 467 29.86 -5.17 23.85
CA TYR A 467 30.61 -6.27 23.21
C TYR A 467 31.79 -5.81 22.37
N ASP A 468 31.92 -4.50 22.10
CA ASP A 468 33.02 -3.90 21.35
C ASP A 468 33.74 -2.82 22.20
N PRO A 469 34.97 -3.07 22.68
CA PRO A 469 35.75 -2.14 23.50
C PRO A 469 36.01 -0.77 22.86
N ASP A 470 36.01 -0.69 21.53
CA ASP A 470 36.25 0.56 20.80
C ASP A 470 34.97 1.43 20.70
N TYR A 471 33.79 0.83 20.84
CA TYR A 471 32.49 1.53 20.82
C TYR A 471 32.23 2.33 22.11
N VAL A 472 32.78 1.85 23.24
CA VAL A 472 32.62 2.44 24.59
C VAL A 472 33.21 3.87 24.69
N LYS A 473 33.96 4.34 23.68
CA LYS A 473 34.67 5.63 23.70
C LYS A 473 33.92 6.84 23.10
N LEU A 474 32.70 6.72 22.57
CA LEU A 474 32.25 7.71 21.55
C LEU A 474 30.95 8.49 21.80
N THR A 475 30.08 8.12 22.74
CA THR A 475 28.82 8.86 22.91
C THR A 475 29.02 10.16 23.70
N LYS A 476 29.07 11.30 23.00
CA LYS A 476 29.19 12.63 23.63
C LYS A 476 27.83 13.14 24.10
N ALA A 477 27.76 13.65 25.33
CA ALA A 477 26.55 14.27 25.90
C ALA A 477 25.93 15.33 24.98
N GLN A 478 26.76 16.06 24.22
CA GLN A 478 26.28 17.03 23.23
C GLN A 478 25.44 16.40 22.12
N GLN A 479 25.90 15.28 21.53
CA GLN A 479 25.17 14.57 20.46
C GLN A 479 23.84 14.01 20.98
N VAL A 480 23.83 13.54 22.23
CA VAL A 480 22.64 13.04 22.92
C VAL A 480 21.66 14.19 23.16
N GLY A 481 22.14 15.35 23.59
CA GLY A 481 21.32 16.55 23.74
C GLY A 481 20.69 17.02 22.44
N GLU A 482 21.45 17.03 21.33
CA GLU A 482 20.94 17.36 19.99
C GLU A 482 19.83 16.40 19.54
N ALA A 483 20.03 15.08 19.72
CA ALA A 483 19.02 14.08 19.40
C ALA A 483 17.74 14.25 20.25
N LEU A 484 17.89 14.50 21.55
CA LEU A 484 16.74 14.72 22.45
C LEU A 484 15.98 16.01 22.11
N LYS A 485 16.67 17.03 21.60
CA LYS A 485 16.02 18.25 21.11
C LYS A 485 15.09 17.96 19.93
N GLU A 486 15.54 17.17 18.95
CA GLU A 486 14.69 16.77 17.83
C GLU A 486 13.54 15.86 18.26
N LEU A 487 13.80 14.89 19.14
CA LEU A 487 12.76 13.99 19.64
C LEU A 487 11.74 14.71 20.52
N GLY A 488 12.16 15.72 21.29
CA GLY A 488 11.28 16.57 22.08
C GLY A 488 10.38 17.42 21.18
N ALA A 489 10.94 18.04 20.15
CA ALA A 489 10.17 18.79 19.14
C ALA A 489 9.14 17.88 18.45
N LEU A 490 9.55 16.67 18.08
CA LEU A 490 8.66 15.69 17.48
C LEU A 490 7.53 15.27 18.41
N ALA A 491 7.84 14.97 19.69
CA ALA A 491 6.84 14.57 20.68
C ALA A 491 5.75 15.64 20.89
N ALA A 492 6.10 16.91 20.77
CA ALA A 492 5.16 18.02 20.88
C ALA A 492 4.30 18.20 19.60
N ALA A 493 4.87 17.93 18.43
CA ALA A 493 4.25 18.23 17.14
C ALA A 493 3.50 17.04 16.49
N GLU A 494 3.95 15.80 16.72
CA GLU A 494 3.45 14.62 16.02
C GLU A 494 2.98 13.54 17.00
N ARG A 495 1.66 13.44 17.18
CA ARG A 495 1.04 12.48 18.11
C ARG A 495 1.17 11.03 17.68
N ARG A 496 1.39 10.78 16.38
CA ARG A 496 1.59 9.43 15.83
C ARG A 496 2.99 8.88 16.11
N VAL A 497 3.93 9.69 16.59
CA VAL A 497 5.25 9.19 16.99
C VAL A 497 5.38 9.23 18.51
N LYS A 498 5.46 8.04 19.12
CA LYS A 498 5.71 7.89 20.56
C LYS A 498 7.21 7.79 20.80
N ILE A 499 7.73 8.48 21.82
CA ILE A 499 9.18 8.52 22.07
C ILE A 499 9.55 7.62 23.26
N LEU A 500 10.39 6.63 23.03
CA LEU A 500 10.98 5.79 24.08
C LEU A 500 12.49 6.04 24.12
N VAL A 501 12.97 6.65 25.20
CA VAL A 501 14.39 6.93 25.39
C VAL A 501 14.98 6.04 26.48
N VAL A 502 16.18 5.54 26.28
CA VAL A 502 16.95 4.76 27.27
C VAL A 502 18.23 5.51 27.59
N LEU A 503 18.42 5.98 28.83
CA LEU A 503 19.63 6.71 29.23
C LEU A 503 20.29 6.13 30.49
N PRO A 504 21.61 5.87 30.46
CA PRO A 504 22.40 5.74 31.67
C PRO A 504 22.25 6.98 32.58
N GLY A 505 22.17 6.77 33.89
CA GLY A 505 21.97 7.88 34.85
C GLY A 505 23.06 8.96 34.81
N ASP A 506 24.32 8.57 34.58
CA ASP A 506 25.44 9.49 34.37
C ASP A 506 25.23 10.38 33.14
N LEU A 507 24.78 9.79 32.03
CA LEU A 507 24.49 10.51 30.81
C LEU A 507 23.25 11.40 30.92
N TYR A 508 22.19 10.91 31.58
CA TYR A 508 20.98 11.70 31.85
C TYR A 508 21.31 12.98 32.62
N ASN A 509 22.06 12.87 33.72
CA ASN A 509 22.44 14.03 34.52
C ASN A 509 23.28 15.03 33.71
N ALA A 510 24.28 14.54 32.97
CA ALA A 510 25.16 15.39 32.16
C ALA A 510 24.43 16.15 31.04
N VAL A 511 23.36 15.57 30.49
CA VAL A 511 22.54 16.21 29.45
C VAL A 511 21.49 17.14 30.06
N MET A 512 20.83 16.72 31.15
CA MET A 512 19.80 17.51 31.83
C MET A 512 20.34 18.86 32.32
N GLU A 513 21.58 18.90 32.82
CA GLU A 513 22.24 20.16 33.24
C GLU A 513 22.36 21.21 32.12
N LYS A 514 22.31 20.78 30.86
CA LYS A 514 22.52 21.62 29.67
C LYS A 514 21.33 21.61 28.72
N ALA A 515 20.21 21.00 29.12
CA ALA A 515 19.06 20.81 28.25
C ALA A 515 18.18 22.07 28.25
N ASP A 516 17.96 22.63 27.06
CA ASP A 516 16.94 23.65 26.81
C ASP A 516 15.67 22.99 26.25
N GLU A 517 14.56 23.73 26.22
CA GLU A 517 13.34 23.30 25.52
C GLU A 517 13.61 23.08 24.02
N PRO A 518 13.02 22.02 23.40
CA PRO A 518 12.08 21.04 23.98
C PRO A 518 12.74 19.78 24.60
N ALA A 519 14.07 19.72 24.72
CA ALA A 519 14.76 18.54 25.26
C ALA A 519 14.52 18.34 26.76
N SER A 520 14.45 19.43 27.53
CA SER A 520 14.15 19.42 28.97
C SER A 520 12.78 18.81 29.28
N GLU A 521 11.72 19.21 28.56
CA GLU A 521 10.36 18.67 28.73
C GLU A 521 10.30 17.15 28.48
N LEU A 522 11.05 16.66 27.48
CA LEU A 522 11.15 15.23 27.23
C LEU A 522 11.86 14.52 28.39
N LEU A 523 12.95 15.07 28.91
CA LEU A 523 13.73 14.52 30.02
C LEU A 523 12.98 14.53 31.37
N GLU A 524 11.98 15.39 31.53
CA GLU A 524 11.09 15.40 32.70
C GLU A 524 10.17 14.18 32.75
N LYS A 525 9.90 13.53 31.60
CA LYS A 525 9.12 12.28 31.49
C LYS A 525 9.92 11.05 31.92
N ARG A 526 10.82 11.21 32.88
CA ARG A 526 11.70 10.15 33.39
C ARG A 526 10.91 9.08 34.15
N LEU A 527 11.31 7.84 33.94
CA LEU A 527 10.92 6.67 34.71
C LEU A 527 12.20 6.01 35.23
N GLU A 528 12.39 6.04 36.54
CA GLU A 528 13.56 5.46 37.19
C GLU A 528 13.46 3.93 37.21
N VAL A 529 14.47 3.27 36.64
CA VAL A 529 14.56 1.82 36.53
C VAL A 529 15.44 1.29 37.65
N ASP A 530 14.78 0.80 38.70
CA ASP A 530 15.38 0.03 39.78
C ASP A 530 14.72 -1.34 39.85
N LEU A 531 15.53 -2.40 39.65
CA LEU A 531 15.10 -3.79 39.67
C LEU A 531 15.61 -4.55 40.89
N ARG A 532 16.05 -3.83 41.95
CA ARG A 532 16.37 -4.40 43.27
C ARG A 532 15.11 -4.81 44.05
N ASP A 533 14.23 -5.54 43.39
CA ASP A 533 13.04 -6.11 43.97
C ASP A 533 13.30 -7.57 44.30
N VAL A 534 13.20 -7.90 45.59
CA VAL A 534 13.49 -9.26 46.09
C VAL A 534 12.63 -10.31 45.38
N ARG A 535 11.37 -9.98 45.08
CA ARG A 535 10.47 -10.89 44.37
C ARG A 535 10.97 -11.15 42.95
N PHE A 536 11.22 -10.09 42.19
CA PHE A 536 11.79 -10.19 40.85
C PHE A 536 13.12 -10.96 40.83
N LEU A 537 14.04 -10.62 41.71
CA LEU A 537 15.35 -11.27 41.80
C LEU A 537 15.24 -12.75 42.19
N ALA A 538 14.29 -13.12 43.06
CA ALA A 538 14.04 -14.51 43.42
C ALA A 538 13.52 -15.32 42.22
N ASP A 539 12.61 -14.74 41.44
CA ASP A 539 12.12 -15.34 40.20
C ASP A 539 13.26 -15.53 39.18
N VAL A 540 14.19 -14.57 39.07
CA VAL A 540 15.39 -14.69 38.22
C VAL A 540 16.30 -15.83 38.68
N VAL A 541 16.62 -15.88 39.98
CA VAL A 541 17.43 -16.97 40.55
C VAL A 541 16.78 -18.33 40.28
N HIS A 542 15.48 -18.42 40.49
CA HIS A 542 14.73 -19.65 40.27
C HIS A 542 14.79 -20.10 38.81
N GLU A 543 14.46 -19.20 37.88
CA GLU A 543 14.41 -19.49 36.45
C GLU A 543 15.80 -19.82 35.88
N TYR A 544 16.86 -19.13 36.32
CA TYR A 544 18.17 -19.21 35.67
C TYR A 544 19.03 -20.33 36.24
N SER A 545 18.80 -20.71 37.51
CA SER A 545 19.57 -21.78 38.16
C SER A 545 19.36 -23.16 37.54
N LYS A 546 18.22 -23.39 36.85
CA LYS A 546 17.79 -24.71 36.35
C LYS A 546 17.76 -25.80 37.43
N CYS A 547 17.82 -25.43 38.71
CA CYS A 547 17.84 -26.35 39.83
C CYS A 547 16.40 -26.81 40.15
N GLY A 548 15.97 -27.88 39.48
CA GLY A 548 14.70 -28.54 39.82
C GLY A 548 14.69 -28.97 41.29
N GLY A 549 13.77 -28.41 42.08
CA GLY A 549 13.62 -28.76 43.50
C GLY A 549 14.40 -27.88 44.49
N MET A 550 14.75 -26.65 44.12
CA MET A 550 15.31 -25.68 45.07
C MET A 550 14.41 -25.56 46.33
N PRO A 551 14.95 -25.74 47.55
CA PRO A 551 14.15 -25.62 48.77
C PRO A 551 13.49 -24.25 48.88
N ALA A 552 12.25 -24.22 49.38
CA ALA A 552 11.50 -22.98 49.56
C ALA A 552 12.29 -21.95 50.40
N GLY A 553 12.27 -20.69 50.00
CA GLY A 553 12.98 -19.61 50.68
C GLY A 553 14.45 -19.46 50.30
N VAL A 554 15.07 -20.38 49.54
CA VAL A 554 16.49 -20.26 49.14
C VAL A 554 16.67 -19.15 48.10
N ALA A 555 15.78 -19.08 47.11
CA ALA A 555 15.84 -18.05 46.06
C ALA A 555 15.66 -16.66 46.65
N GLU A 556 14.71 -16.50 47.58
CA GLU A 556 14.40 -15.27 48.28
C GLU A 556 15.58 -14.79 49.13
N ARG A 557 16.21 -15.69 49.90
CA ARG A 557 17.43 -15.35 50.67
C ARG A 557 18.60 -14.93 49.79
N LEU A 558 18.73 -15.52 48.60
CA LEU A 558 19.77 -15.12 47.66
C LEU A 558 19.42 -13.77 47.03
N ALA A 559 18.16 -13.57 46.67
CA ALA A 559 17.63 -12.33 46.12
C ALA A 559 17.80 -11.14 47.08
N GLU A 560 17.53 -11.32 48.38
CA GLU A 560 17.79 -10.33 49.42
C GLU A 560 19.26 -9.89 49.41
N LYS A 561 20.19 -10.85 49.37
CA LYS A 561 21.63 -10.54 49.29
C LYS A 561 22.02 -9.87 47.98
N ILE A 562 21.43 -10.28 46.86
CA ILE A 562 21.69 -9.65 45.56
C ILE A 562 21.23 -8.18 45.62
N ALA A 563 20.05 -7.90 46.17
CA ALA A 563 19.49 -6.55 46.27
C ALA A 563 20.36 -5.55 47.07
N GLU A 564 21.30 -6.02 47.89
CA GLU A 564 22.23 -5.18 48.67
C GLU A 564 23.40 -4.62 47.84
N PHE A 565 23.70 -5.16 46.66
CA PHE A 565 24.85 -4.71 45.86
C PHE A 565 24.55 -3.49 44.98
N ASP A 566 25.28 -2.38 45.12
CA ASP A 566 25.09 -1.20 44.25
C ASP A 566 25.60 -1.37 42.78
N GLY A 567 25.90 -2.60 42.36
CA GLY A 567 26.38 -2.95 41.01
C GLY A 567 25.23 -3.27 40.04
N GLY A 568 25.43 -3.02 38.74
CA GLY A 568 24.44 -3.37 37.72
C GLY A 568 24.13 -4.88 37.69
N TYR A 569 22.88 -5.24 37.97
CA TYR A 569 22.37 -6.60 37.86
C TYR A 569 21.94 -6.85 36.42
N THR A 570 22.86 -7.35 35.60
CA THR A 570 22.60 -7.59 34.18
C THR A 570 21.63 -8.75 34.02
N LEU A 571 20.37 -8.42 33.70
CA LEU A 571 19.42 -9.32 33.03
C LEU A 571 19.87 -9.55 31.59
N ALA A 572 21.02 -10.23 31.44
CA ALA A 572 21.88 -10.26 30.25
C ALA A 572 22.62 -8.93 29.97
#